data_AF-A0A2V8J7H9-F1
#
_entry.id   AF-A0A2V8J7H9-F1
#
_cell.length_a   1.000
_cell.length_b   1.000
_cell.length_c   1.000
_cell.angle_alpha   90.00
_cell.angle_beta   90.00
_cell.angle_gamma   90.00
#
_symmetry.space_group_name_H-M   'P 1'
#
loop_
_entity.id
_entity.type
_entity.pdbx_description
1 polymer ?
#
loop_
_entity_poly.entity_id
_entity_poly.type
_entity_poly.pdbx_seq_one_letter_code
_entity_poly.pdbx_strand_id
1 'polypeptide(L)'
;MVDVPRSGMRLADWAERALIPLSAMAALIFVVIGASRPVWLDEVSSLSFATQNLQGIIARLRNDTNLPAYYWILHQWIAVFGNSEAAARSLSAIFYLGTIVVVFVTGRFLFSDTRSPFYCAFFYLISVQAIRQAQNIRGYTLLGFVASLSIFFFLRWIRTDSPPGTGGVDAPSRKRSEGTFERR
;
A
#
# COMPACT_ATOMS: atom_id res chain seq x y z
N MET A 1 13.71 21.03 44.57
CA MET A 1 13.61 20.86 43.11
C MET A 1 12.75 19.63 42.87
N VAL A 2 11.44 19.83 42.73
CA VAL A 2 10.45 18.73 42.65
C VAL A 2 10.47 18.22 41.22
N ASP A 3 10.83 16.95 41.06
CA ASP A 3 10.79 16.26 39.78
C ASP A 3 9.31 16.01 39.42
N VAL A 4 8.79 16.77 38.46
CA VAL A 4 7.42 16.59 37.97
C VAL A 4 7.45 15.43 36.97
N PRO A 5 6.77 14.30 37.24
CA PRO A 5 6.73 13.19 36.30
C PRO A 5 6.05 13.66 35.02
N ARG A 6 6.74 13.57 33.88
CA ARG A 6 6.15 13.77 32.55
C ARG A 6 5.17 12.63 32.23
N SER A 7 4.01 12.62 32.88
CA SER A 7 2.91 11.68 32.67
C SER A 7 2.04 12.03 31.45
N GLY A 8 2.56 12.84 30.52
CA GLY A 8 1.86 13.29 29.31
C GLY A 8 1.89 12.31 28.12
N MET A 9 2.70 11.24 28.17
CA MET A 9 2.80 10.23 27.08
C MET A 9 1.87 9.04 27.28
N ARG A 10 0.56 9.24 27.41
CA ARG A 10 -0.36 8.09 27.58
C ARG A 10 -1.51 8.10 26.60
N LEU A 11 -2.29 9.16 26.52
CA LEU A 11 -3.52 9.12 25.72
C LEU A 11 -3.26 9.14 24.20
N ALA A 12 -2.29 9.93 23.74
CA ALA A 12 -1.95 10.05 22.32
C ALA A 12 -1.43 8.73 21.74
N ASP A 13 -0.55 8.02 22.46
CA ASP A 13 -0.02 6.74 22.00
C ASP A 13 -1.09 5.63 21.98
N TRP A 14 -2.03 5.64 22.94
CA TRP A 14 -3.19 4.75 22.91
C TRP A 14 -4.12 5.05 21.73
N ALA A 15 -4.39 6.33 21.46
CA ALA A 15 -5.21 6.76 20.33
C ALA A 15 -4.57 6.39 18.99
N GLU A 16 -3.26 6.58 18.84
CA GLU A 16 -2.51 6.17 17.64
C GLU A 16 -2.54 4.65 17.42
N ARG A 17 -2.37 3.87 18.48
CA ARG A 17 -2.46 2.39 18.41
C ARG A 17 -3.86 1.90 18.07
N ALA A 18 -4.89 2.60 18.53
CA ALA A 18 -6.29 2.29 18.24
C ALA A 18 -6.70 2.69 16.81
N LEU A 19 -6.01 3.66 16.20
CA LEU A 19 -6.31 4.19 14.87
C LEU A 19 -6.27 3.10 13.79
N ILE A 20 -5.25 2.24 13.83
CA ILE A 20 -5.03 1.18 12.83
C ILE A 20 -6.13 0.11 12.88
N PRO A 21 -6.43 -0.55 14.03
CA PRO A 21 -7.49 -1.54 14.08
C PRO A 21 -8.86 -0.94 13.82
N LEU A 22 -9.13 0.30 14.27
CA LEU A 22 -10.40 0.98 13.98
C LEU A 22 -10.57 1.25 12.48
N SER A 23 -9.49 1.65 11.80
CA SER A 23 -9.51 1.89 10.36
C SER A 23 -9.60 0.60 9.56
N ALA A 24 -8.94 -0.46 10.02
CA ALA A 24 -9.06 -1.79 9.43
C ALA A 24 -10.49 -2.31 9.57
N MET A 25 -11.11 -2.10 10.73
CA MET A 25 -12.53 -2.41 10.98
C MET A 25 -13.43 -1.59 10.06
N ALA A 26 -13.22 -0.27 9.96
CA ALA A 26 -14.02 0.59 9.09
C ALA A 26 -13.89 0.19 7.62
N ALA A 27 -12.68 -0.08 7.13
CA ALA A 27 -12.46 -0.56 5.77
C ALA A 27 -13.11 -1.93 5.53
N LEU A 28 -13.03 -2.85 6.49
CA LEU A 28 -13.71 -4.14 6.41
C LEU A 28 -15.22 -3.95 6.33
N ILE A 29 -15.80 -3.09 7.16
CA ILE A 29 -17.23 -2.74 7.11
C ILE A 29 -17.59 -2.18 5.74
N PHE A 30 -16.80 -1.25 5.20
CA PHE A 30 -17.06 -0.72 3.87
C PHE A 30 -16.96 -1.79 2.78
N VAL A 31 -15.97 -2.68 2.84
CA VAL A 31 -15.85 -3.80 1.89
C VAL A 31 -17.06 -4.73 1.99
N VAL A 32 -17.50 -5.09 3.20
CA VAL A 32 -18.65 -5.97 3.43
C VAL A 32 -19.95 -5.32 2.96
N ILE A 33 -20.18 -4.04 3.26
CA ILE A 33 -21.34 -3.29 2.75
C ILE A 33 -21.27 -3.18 1.21
N GLY A 34 -20.07 -2.98 0.67
CA GLY A 34 -19.83 -2.92 -0.77
C GLY A 34 -20.09 -4.25 -1.47
N ALA A 35 -19.90 -5.37 -0.79
CA ALA A 35 -20.15 -6.70 -1.33
C ALA A 35 -21.62 -6.92 -1.71
N SER A 36 -22.55 -6.24 -1.02
CA SER A 36 -23.99 -6.31 -1.22
C SER A 36 -24.53 -5.34 -2.27
N ARG A 37 -23.66 -4.60 -2.97
CA ARG A 37 -24.09 -3.61 -3.97
C ARG A 37 -24.46 -4.26 -5.29
N PRO A 38 -25.49 -3.75 -5.99
CA PRO A 38 -25.83 -4.22 -7.33
C PRO A 38 -24.63 -4.12 -8.27
N VAL A 39 -24.38 -5.19 -9.01
CA VAL A 39 -23.32 -5.27 -10.01
C VAL A 39 -23.62 -4.31 -11.15
N TRP A 40 -22.66 -3.48 -11.52
CA TRP A 40 -22.79 -2.57 -12.65
C TRP A 40 -22.57 -3.33 -13.97
N LEU A 41 -23.12 -2.83 -15.08
CA LEU A 41 -23.08 -3.48 -16.41
C LEU A 41 -21.65 -3.90 -16.83
N ASP A 42 -20.70 -3.12 -16.38
CA ASP A 42 -19.29 -3.16 -16.72
C ASP A 42 -18.49 -4.09 -15.78
N GLU A 43 -19.07 -4.47 -14.64
CA GLU A 43 -18.65 -5.58 -13.76
C GLU A 43 -19.27 -6.92 -14.20
N VAL A 44 -20.52 -6.91 -14.69
CA VAL A 44 -21.17 -8.09 -15.28
C VAL A 44 -20.35 -8.61 -16.46
N SER A 45 -19.81 -7.70 -17.28
CA SER A 45 -18.91 -8.04 -18.37
C SER A 45 -17.65 -8.76 -17.86
N SER A 46 -17.08 -8.31 -16.73
CA SER A 46 -15.89 -8.92 -16.12
C SER A 46 -16.15 -10.33 -15.58
N LEU A 47 -17.29 -10.55 -14.93
CA LEU A 47 -17.76 -11.87 -14.50
C LEU A 47 -18.06 -12.79 -15.69
N SER A 48 -18.68 -12.25 -16.75
CA SER A 48 -18.97 -12.99 -17.97
C SER A 48 -17.70 -13.43 -18.70
N PHE A 49 -16.63 -12.63 -18.64
CA PHE A 49 -15.32 -13.03 -19.16
C PHE A 49 -14.67 -14.10 -18.29
N ALA A 50 -14.69 -13.92 -16.97
CA ALA A 50 -14.06 -14.85 -16.03
C ALA A 50 -14.76 -16.24 -15.96
N THR A 51 -15.97 -16.38 -16.49
CA THR A 51 -16.70 -17.66 -16.56
C THR A 51 -16.53 -18.40 -17.89
N GLN A 52 -15.89 -17.78 -18.90
CA GLN A 52 -15.60 -18.42 -20.18
C GLN A 52 -14.31 -19.25 -20.14
N ASN A 53 -14.19 -20.22 -21.05
CA ASN A 53 -12.95 -20.96 -21.25
C ASN A 53 -11.78 -20.02 -21.62
N LEU A 54 -10.56 -20.38 -21.22
CA LEU A 54 -9.34 -19.57 -21.40
C LEU A 54 -9.13 -19.05 -22.84
N GLN A 55 -9.50 -19.87 -23.84
CA GLN A 55 -9.41 -19.49 -25.25
C GLN A 55 -10.42 -18.38 -25.63
N GLY A 56 -11.61 -18.40 -25.03
CA GLY A 56 -12.62 -17.34 -25.17
C GLY A 56 -12.20 -16.03 -24.52
N ILE A 57 -11.51 -16.11 -23.37
CA ILE A 57 -10.90 -14.96 -22.69
C ILE A 57 -9.86 -14.32 -23.64
N ILE A 58 -8.88 -15.08 -24.14
CA ILE A 58 -7.83 -14.55 -25.02
C ILE A 58 -8.40 -13.97 -26.32
N ALA A 59 -9.40 -14.62 -26.92
CA ALA A 59 -10.02 -14.15 -28.16
C ALA A 59 -10.78 -12.82 -27.97
N ARG A 60 -11.42 -12.61 -26.81
CA ARG A 60 -12.14 -11.35 -26.51
C ARG A 60 -11.23 -10.25 -25.99
N LEU A 61 -10.17 -10.60 -25.26
CA LEU A 61 -9.12 -9.66 -24.84
C LEU A 61 -8.41 -8.98 -26.01
N ARG A 62 -8.38 -9.60 -27.20
CA ARG A 62 -7.85 -8.94 -28.42
C ARG A 62 -8.61 -7.67 -28.79
N ASN A 63 -9.86 -7.54 -28.35
CA ASN A 63 -10.74 -6.40 -28.63
C ASN A 63 -11.08 -5.60 -27.36
N ASP A 64 -10.54 -5.97 -26.19
CA ASP A 64 -10.77 -5.30 -24.92
C ASP A 64 -9.48 -4.61 -24.45
N THR A 65 -9.59 -3.34 -24.06
CA THR A 65 -8.46 -2.51 -23.60
C THR A 65 -8.03 -2.80 -22.16
N ASN A 66 -8.77 -3.65 -21.44
CA ASN A 66 -8.53 -3.96 -20.04
C ASN A 66 -7.37 -4.97 -19.82
N LEU A 67 -6.69 -4.87 -18.67
CA LEU A 67 -5.51 -5.69 -18.37
C LEU A 67 -5.81 -7.20 -18.42
N PRO A 68 -5.22 -7.95 -19.38
CA PRO A 68 -5.41 -9.39 -19.54
C PRO A 68 -5.21 -10.22 -18.28
N ALA A 69 -4.18 -9.86 -17.52
CA ALA A 69 -3.76 -10.58 -16.33
C ALA A 69 -4.86 -10.60 -15.25
N TYR A 70 -5.64 -9.54 -15.13
CA TYR A 70 -6.69 -9.47 -14.11
C TYR A 70 -7.78 -10.52 -14.36
N TYR A 71 -8.27 -10.65 -15.59
CA TYR A 71 -9.31 -11.63 -15.91
C TYR A 71 -8.84 -13.06 -15.72
N TRP A 72 -7.56 -13.33 -16.02
CA TRP A 72 -6.98 -14.64 -15.78
C TRP A 72 -6.90 -14.98 -14.29
N ILE A 73 -6.44 -14.04 -13.46
CA ILE A 73 -6.42 -14.21 -11.99
C ILE A 73 -7.85 -14.38 -11.46
N LEU A 74 -8.80 -13.58 -11.94
CA LEU A 74 -10.20 -13.66 -11.53
C LEU A 74 -10.84 -15.00 -11.92
N HIS A 75 -10.52 -15.55 -13.10
CA HIS A 75 -10.98 -16.87 -13.52
C HIS A 75 -10.52 -17.96 -12.55
N GLN A 76 -9.22 -17.98 -12.20
CA GLN A 76 -8.69 -18.93 -11.22
C GLN A 76 -9.31 -18.74 -9.83
N TRP A 77 -9.53 -17.48 -9.44
CA TRP A 77 -10.14 -17.15 -8.16
C TRP A 77 -11.57 -17.68 -8.06
N ILE A 78 -12.40 -17.43 -9.08
CA ILE A 78 -13.79 -17.89 -9.14
C ILE A 78 -13.85 -19.43 -9.21
N ALA A 79 -12.90 -20.09 -9.86
CA ALA A 79 -12.83 -21.55 -9.89
C ALA A 79 -12.64 -22.16 -8.49
N VAL A 80 -11.94 -21.46 -7.58
CA VAL A 80 -11.66 -21.93 -6.22
C VAL A 80 -12.73 -21.48 -5.21
N PHE A 81 -13.15 -20.21 -5.26
CA PHE A 81 -14.03 -19.59 -4.27
C PHE A 81 -15.50 -19.47 -4.71
N GLY A 82 -15.81 -19.88 -5.94
CA GLY A 82 -17.15 -19.85 -6.53
C GLY A 82 -17.48 -18.55 -7.28
N ASN A 83 -18.57 -18.59 -8.05
CA ASN A 83 -19.00 -17.52 -8.95
C ASN A 83 -20.00 -16.53 -8.30
N SER A 84 -19.88 -16.29 -7.00
CA SER A 84 -20.70 -15.28 -6.33
C SER A 84 -20.08 -13.89 -6.49
N GLU A 85 -20.91 -12.84 -6.45
CA GLU A 85 -20.41 -11.46 -6.50
C GLU A 85 -19.46 -11.16 -5.33
N ALA A 86 -19.77 -11.68 -4.14
CA ALA A 86 -18.92 -11.54 -2.96
C ALA A 86 -17.56 -12.22 -3.15
N ALA A 87 -17.51 -13.41 -3.76
CA ALA A 87 -16.26 -14.09 -4.08
C ALA A 87 -15.43 -13.32 -5.12
N ALA A 88 -16.07 -12.74 -6.14
CA ALA A 88 -15.36 -11.93 -7.13
C ALA A 88 -14.82 -10.62 -6.52
N ARG A 89 -15.58 -9.96 -5.65
CA ARG A 89 -15.16 -8.73 -4.94
C ARG A 89 -14.08 -8.99 -3.89
N SER A 90 -14.03 -10.19 -3.30
CA SER A 90 -13.01 -10.52 -2.31
C SER A 90 -11.60 -10.49 -2.90
N LEU A 91 -11.44 -10.79 -4.20
CA LEU A 91 -10.17 -10.65 -4.90
C LEU A 91 -9.69 -9.18 -4.89
N SER A 92 -10.58 -8.24 -5.23
CA SER A 92 -10.27 -6.80 -5.18
C SER A 92 -9.93 -6.32 -3.78
N ALA A 93 -10.65 -6.82 -2.77
CA ALA A 93 -10.38 -6.52 -1.37
C ALA A 93 -9.00 -7.02 -0.92
N ILE A 94 -8.57 -8.20 -1.37
CA ILE A 94 -7.24 -8.74 -1.07
C ILE A 94 -6.14 -7.85 -1.65
N PHE A 95 -6.25 -7.42 -2.92
CA PHE A 95 -5.25 -6.52 -3.50
C PHE A 95 -5.22 -5.15 -2.81
N TYR A 96 -6.38 -4.64 -2.40
CA TYR A 96 -6.46 -3.43 -1.60
C TYR A 96 -5.73 -3.55 -0.25
N LEU A 97 -6.00 -4.63 0.50
CA LEU A 97 -5.31 -4.92 1.77
C LEU A 97 -3.82 -5.15 1.56
N GLY A 98 -3.44 -5.86 0.50
CA GLY A 98 -2.04 -6.05 0.11
C GLY A 98 -1.35 -4.71 -0.17
N THR A 99 -2.04 -3.76 -0.80
CA THR A 99 -1.49 -2.43 -1.09
C THR A 99 -1.22 -1.66 0.19
N ILE A 100 -2.09 -1.75 1.20
CA ILE A 100 -1.87 -1.15 2.52
C ILE A 100 -0.58 -1.67 3.16
N VAL A 101 -0.33 -2.98 3.08
CA VAL A 101 0.91 -3.59 3.59
C VAL A 101 2.12 -3.07 2.84
N VAL A 102 2.05 -2.97 1.51
CA VAL A 102 3.16 -2.45 0.69
C VAL A 102 3.43 -0.98 1.00
N VAL A 103 2.40 -0.16 1.18
CA VAL A 103 2.53 1.25 1.57
C VAL A 103 3.17 1.36 2.96
N PHE A 104 2.77 0.52 3.92
CA PHE A 104 3.39 0.47 5.24
C PHE A 104 4.88 0.11 5.16
N VAL A 105 5.22 -0.95 4.43
CA VAL A 105 6.61 -1.40 4.26
C VAL A 105 7.44 -0.33 3.54
N THR A 106 6.86 0.34 2.55
CA THR A 106 7.51 1.47 1.84
C THR A 106 7.74 2.65 2.79
N GLY A 107 6.78 2.98 3.65
CA GLY A 107 6.95 3.98 4.70
C GLY A 107 8.06 3.60 5.68
N ARG A 108 8.08 2.35 6.15
CA ARG A 108 9.15 1.82 7.03
C ARG A 108 10.52 1.85 6.38
N PHE A 109 10.56 1.65 5.07
CA PHE A 109 11.77 1.79 4.31
C PHE A 109 12.19 3.25 4.26
N LEU A 110 11.27 4.16 3.90
CA LEU A 110 11.58 5.56 3.62
C LEU A 110 11.95 6.38 4.87
N PHE A 111 11.24 6.19 5.97
CA PHE A 111 11.34 7.02 7.17
C PHE A 111 12.01 6.29 8.33
N SER A 112 12.86 6.99 9.08
CA SER A 112 13.54 6.44 10.26
C SER A 112 12.66 6.39 11.50
N ASP A 113 11.54 7.11 11.50
CA ASP A 113 10.63 7.17 12.64
C ASP A 113 9.61 6.03 12.63
N THR A 114 9.07 5.72 13.81
CA THR A 114 8.15 4.58 13.96
C THR A 114 6.71 4.93 13.54
N ARG A 115 6.34 6.21 13.47
CA ARG A 115 4.95 6.66 13.30
C ARG A 115 4.55 6.87 11.84
N SER A 116 5.42 7.49 11.03
CA SER A 116 5.16 7.78 9.62
C SER A 116 4.65 6.60 8.80
N PRO A 117 5.19 5.36 8.94
CA PRO A 117 4.69 4.21 8.19
C PRO A 117 3.22 3.91 8.48
N PHE A 118 2.79 4.08 9.72
CA PHE A 118 1.39 3.88 10.12
C PHE A 118 0.49 4.98 9.55
N TYR A 119 0.94 6.23 9.52
CA TYR A 119 0.16 7.30 8.91
C TYR A 119 0.00 7.11 7.40
N CYS A 120 1.05 6.69 6.69
CA CYS A 120 0.95 6.35 5.27
C CYS A 120 -0.09 5.25 5.02
N ALA A 121 0.00 4.16 5.78
CA ALA A 121 -0.94 3.04 5.68
C ALA A 121 -2.38 3.47 6.03
N PHE A 122 -2.54 4.27 7.08
CA PHE A 122 -3.82 4.82 7.50
C PHE A 122 -4.47 5.69 6.43
N PHE A 123 -3.74 6.65 5.85
CA PHE A 123 -4.31 7.53 4.82
C PHE A 123 -4.73 6.77 3.56
N TYR A 124 -3.98 5.73 3.17
CA TYR A 124 -4.42 4.85 2.08
C TYR A 124 -5.67 4.05 2.47
N LEU A 125 -5.69 3.51 3.68
CA LEU A 125 -6.78 2.69 4.24
C LEU A 125 -8.11 3.44 4.38
N ILE A 126 -8.09 4.75 4.61
CA ILE A 126 -9.30 5.58 4.68
C ILE A 126 -9.64 6.27 3.36
N SER A 127 -8.82 6.08 2.32
CA SER A 127 -9.03 6.72 1.03
C SER A 127 -10.33 6.24 0.40
N VAL A 128 -11.28 7.17 0.24
CA VAL A 128 -12.57 6.90 -0.43
C VAL A 128 -12.34 6.29 -1.81
N GLN A 129 -11.33 6.76 -2.53
CA GLN A 129 -11.01 6.23 -3.85
C GLN A 129 -10.55 4.76 -3.76
N ALA A 130 -9.66 4.43 -2.83
CA ALA A 130 -9.15 3.06 -2.71
C ALA A 130 -10.25 2.09 -2.24
N ILE A 131 -11.10 2.52 -1.30
CA ILE A 131 -12.27 1.76 -0.84
C ILE A 131 -13.25 1.51 -1.99
N ARG A 132 -13.57 2.53 -2.80
CA ARG A 132 -14.46 2.36 -3.96
C ARG A 132 -13.92 1.33 -4.95
N GLN A 133 -12.62 1.33 -5.20
CA GLN A 133 -12.01 0.35 -6.09
C GLN A 133 -11.97 -1.05 -5.48
N ALA A 134 -11.81 -1.17 -4.15
CA ALA A 134 -11.89 -2.45 -3.42
C ALA A 134 -13.26 -3.11 -3.53
N GLN A 135 -14.33 -2.33 -3.73
CA GLN A 135 -15.69 -2.83 -3.90
C GLN A 135 -16.03 -3.21 -5.34
N ASN A 136 -15.21 -2.78 -6.30
CA ASN A 136 -15.47 -3.00 -7.71
C ASN A 136 -14.84 -4.33 -8.20
N ILE A 137 -15.54 -5.07 -9.07
CA ILE A 137 -15.00 -6.29 -9.71
C ILE A 137 -14.16 -5.89 -10.92
N ARG A 138 -13.07 -5.17 -10.65
CA ARG A 138 -12.22 -4.50 -11.65
C ARG A 138 -10.74 -4.63 -11.29
N GLY A 139 -9.88 -4.63 -12.31
CA GLY A 139 -8.44 -4.74 -12.14
C GLY A 139 -7.72 -3.52 -11.54
N TYR A 140 -8.44 -2.50 -11.07
CA TYR A 140 -7.83 -1.28 -10.55
C TYR A 140 -7.09 -1.47 -9.22
N THR A 141 -7.58 -2.35 -8.34
CA THR A 141 -6.91 -2.69 -7.09
C THR A 141 -5.64 -3.50 -7.33
N LEU A 142 -5.68 -4.44 -8.28
CA LEU A 142 -4.49 -5.14 -8.76
C LEU A 142 -3.46 -4.14 -9.33
N LEU A 143 -3.89 -3.19 -10.16
CA LEU A 143 -3.02 -2.15 -10.70
C LEU A 143 -2.38 -1.32 -9.59
N GLY A 144 -3.18 -0.87 -8.61
CA GLY A 144 -2.68 -0.12 -7.45
C GLY A 144 -1.66 -0.92 -6.62
N PHE A 145 -1.90 -2.21 -6.44
CA PHE A 145 -0.99 -3.12 -5.74
C PHE A 145 0.35 -3.27 -6.48
N VAL A 146 0.31 -3.62 -7.76
CA VAL A 146 1.52 -3.81 -8.58
C VAL A 146 2.29 -2.50 -8.75
N ALA A 147 1.60 -1.37 -8.93
CA ALA A 147 2.23 -0.06 -8.99
C ALA A 147 2.96 0.28 -7.68
N SER A 148 2.33 -0.01 -6.54
CA SER A 148 2.93 0.23 -5.22
C SER A 148 4.15 -0.66 -4.99
N LEU A 149 4.10 -1.93 -5.41
CA LEU A 149 5.27 -2.83 -5.39
C LEU A 149 6.39 -2.32 -6.29
N SER A 150 6.06 -1.87 -7.50
CA SER A 150 7.03 -1.30 -8.44
C SER A 150 7.76 -0.11 -7.82
N ILE A 151 7.02 0.81 -7.19
CA ILE A 151 7.60 1.95 -6.48
C ILE A 151 8.51 1.47 -5.34
N PHE A 152 8.05 0.51 -4.52
CA PHE A 152 8.86 -0.03 -3.43
C PHE A 152 10.20 -0.62 -3.92
N PHE A 153 10.16 -1.47 -4.94
CA PHE A 153 11.37 -2.08 -5.49
C PHE A 153 12.28 -1.07 -6.18
N PHE A 154 11.73 -0.09 -6.88
CA PHE A 154 12.49 1.00 -7.48
C PHE A 154 13.22 1.83 -6.42
N LEU A 155 12.53 2.21 -5.33
CA LEU A 155 13.13 2.92 -4.21
C LEU A 155 14.21 2.08 -3.52
N ARG A 156 13.96 0.77 -3.37
CA ARG A 156 14.95 -0.17 -2.83
C ARG A 156 16.21 -0.20 -3.68
N TRP A 157 16.05 -0.31 -5.00
CA TRP A 157 17.15 -0.36 -5.96
C TRP A 157 18.02 0.91 -5.91
N ILE A 158 17.41 2.09 -5.93
CA ILE A 158 18.15 3.37 -5.85
C ILE A 158 18.98 3.49 -4.57
N ARG A 159 18.45 3.01 -3.43
CA ARG A 159 19.18 3.08 -2.16
C ARG A 159 20.29 2.04 -2.03
N THR A 160 20.15 0.88 -2.66
CA THR A 160 21.22 -0.13 -2.67
C THR A 160 22.37 0.27 -3.59
N ASP A 161 22.08 1.03 -4.66
CA ASP A 161 23.09 1.51 -5.62
C ASP A 161 23.78 2.82 -5.19
N SER A 162 23.46 3.33 -4.00
CA SER A 162 24.20 4.46 -3.42
C SER A 162 25.61 3.97 -3.00
N PRO A 163 26.70 4.52 -3.57
CA PRO A 163 28.04 4.05 -3.24
C PRO A 163 28.34 4.24 -1.74
N PRO A 164 29.03 3.29 -1.09
CA PRO A 164 29.42 3.42 0.30
C PRO A 164 30.42 4.58 0.44
N GLY A 165 29.92 5.80 0.74
CA GLY A 165 30.79 6.95 0.95
C GLY A 165 30.19 8.36 0.82
N THR A 166 28.95 8.54 0.38
CA THR A 166 28.38 9.91 0.21
C THR A 166 27.49 10.41 1.34
N GLY A 167 27.31 9.61 2.41
CA GLY A 167 26.62 10.01 3.64
C GLY A 167 27.58 10.48 4.72
N GLY A 168 28.20 11.64 4.53
CA GLY A 168 29.09 12.26 5.52
C GLY A 168 29.09 13.77 5.38
N VAL A 169 28.09 14.43 5.96
CA VAL A 169 28.21 15.85 6.31
C VAL A 169 29.01 15.91 7.62
N ASP A 170 30.26 15.48 7.58
CA ASP A 170 31.26 15.83 8.58
C ASP A 170 32.09 16.96 7.97
N ALA A 171 31.71 18.18 8.33
CA ALA A 171 32.51 19.36 8.04
C ALA A 171 33.92 19.14 8.61
N PRO A 172 35.00 19.49 7.88
CA PRO A 172 36.35 19.31 8.39
C PRO A 172 36.52 20.18 9.63
N SER A 173 36.73 19.52 10.78
CA SER A 173 37.19 20.17 12.02
C SER A 173 38.56 20.76 11.74
N ARG A 174 38.58 22.07 11.43
CA ARG A 174 39.78 22.85 11.23
C ARG A 174 40.50 22.91 12.58
N LYS A 175 41.42 21.97 12.85
CA LYS A 175 42.39 22.09 13.94
C LYS A 175 43.18 23.38 13.68
N ARG A 176 42.85 24.41 14.44
CA ARG A 176 43.61 25.65 14.54
C ARG A 176 44.91 25.28 15.25
N SER A 177 45.96 25.00 14.49
CA SER A 177 47.31 24.89 15.02
C SER A 177 47.69 26.26 15.60
N GLU A 178 47.79 26.31 16.93
CA GLU A 178 48.45 27.38 17.66
C GLU A 178 49.92 27.39 17.22
N GLY A 179 50.27 28.34 16.36
CA GLY A 179 51.65 28.66 16.03
C GLY A 179 52.15 29.72 17.00
N THR A 180 52.85 29.26 18.03
CA THR A 180 53.65 30.06 18.96
C THR A 180 54.59 30.97 18.17
N PHE A 181 54.32 32.28 18.19
CA PHE A 181 55.24 33.31 17.69
C PHE A 181 56.20 33.66 18.84
N GLU A 182 57.32 32.94 18.94
CA GLU A 182 58.48 33.51 19.62
C GLU A 182 59.15 34.52 18.68
N ARG A 183 59.16 35.79 19.09
CA ARG A 183 60.09 36.78 18.53
C ARG A 183 61.23 36.96 19.53
N ARG A 184 62.44 36.64 19.08
CA ARG A 184 63.66 37.34 19.50
C ARG A 184 63.85 38.57 18.61
#